data_AF-A0A4R9QS48-F1
#
_entry.id   AF-A0A4R9QS48-F1
#
_cell.length_a   1.000
_cell.length_b   1.000
_cell.length_c   1.000
_cell.angle_alpha   90.00
_cell.angle_beta   90.00
_cell.angle_gamma   90.00
#
_symmetry.space_group_name_H-M   'P 1'
#
loop_
_entity.id
_entity.type
_entity.pdbx_description
1 polymer ?
#
loop_
_entity_poly.entity_id
_entity_poly.type
_entity_poly.pdbx_seq_one_letter_code
_entity_poly.pdbx_strand_id
1 'polypeptide(L)'
;MAGDPKASAQKQADTENDTAGEYFEAATVPEDAQEALDEVLEAPEVPDSEPQSEPHVPGAARIKPKKKPSAISGRKFRKRDLVRIDDLRPSLADRIRSDHPDLPRGARISRAELGRYRMRYMEELLQQEHGEFSELDRQVVESIARQDTISENSEEEFEEHRSFADRVSDGMAEFGGSWWFLISFAAVLLIWIGLNLVQGESKAFDPYPFILLNLLLSCIAAIQAPVIMMSQKRQEAKDRLRSFNDYRVNLKAELEVRHLHEKLDYLISRQWQRLAEMQQMQLDAMHELTSAKKVKRATRAVRRKTAKVGVEG
;
A
#
# COMPACT_ATOMS: atom_id res chain seq x y z
N MET A 1 -28.97 53.20 -6.38
CA MET A 1 -29.05 51.77 -6.75
C MET A 1 -27.71 51.38 -7.34
N ALA A 2 -26.72 51.12 -6.48
CA ALA A 2 -25.40 50.66 -6.90
C ALA A 2 -25.42 49.13 -6.86
N GLY A 3 -25.29 48.48 -8.02
CA GLY A 3 -25.26 47.02 -8.14
C GLY A 3 -23.92 46.46 -7.69
N ASP A 4 -23.97 45.37 -6.92
CA ASP A 4 -22.82 44.69 -6.32
C ASP A 4 -21.79 44.21 -7.36
N PRO A 5 -20.50 44.58 -7.23
CA PRO A 5 -19.42 44.16 -8.14
C PRO A 5 -19.02 42.68 -8.01
N LYS A 6 -19.61 41.93 -7.06
CA LYS A 6 -19.35 40.49 -6.87
C LYS A 6 -20.09 39.60 -7.87
N ALA A 7 -21.18 40.05 -8.47
CA ALA A 7 -21.96 39.24 -9.41
C ALA A 7 -21.26 39.08 -10.78
N SER A 8 -20.41 40.03 -11.17
CA SER A 8 -19.68 40.00 -12.45
C SER A 8 -18.43 39.13 -12.43
N ALA A 9 -17.80 38.93 -11.26
CA ALA A 9 -16.61 38.09 -11.13
C ALA A 9 -16.95 36.59 -11.13
N GLN A 10 -18.11 36.22 -10.58
CA GLN A 10 -18.58 34.82 -10.57
C GLN A 10 -18.85 34.30 -11.99
N LYS A 11 -19.34 35.16 -12.88
CA LYS A 11 -19.71 34.77 -14.26
C LYS A 11 -18.51 34.58 -15.19
N GLN A 12 -17.34 35.12 -14.85
CA GLN A 12 -16.10 34.90 -15.60
C GLN A 12 -15.34 33.64 -15.12
N ALA A 13 -15.46 33.26 -13.85
CA ALA A 13 -14.87 32.01 -13.35
C ALA A 13 -15.55 30.74 -13.89
N ASP A 14 -16.84 30.82 -14.21
CA ASP A 14 -17.59 29.67 -14.76
C ASP A 14 -17.33 29.42 -16.27
N THR A 15 -16.65 30.33 -16.97
CA THR A 15 -16.39 30.18 -18.42
C THR A 15 -14.99 29.67 -18.75
N GLU A 16 -14.10 29.55 -17.76
CA GLU A 16 -12.70 29.15 -17.97
C GLU A 16 -12.42 27.69 -17.61
N ASN A 17 -13.44 26.95 -17.15
CA ASN A 17 -13.32 25.53 -16.76
C ASN A 17 -13.76 24.56 -17.87
N ASP A 18 -14.07 25.05 -19.07
CA ASP A 18 -14.60 24.25 -20.19
C ASP A 18 -13.52 23.84 -21.22
N THR A 19 -12.24 24.12 -20.94
CA THR A 19 -11.12 23.90 -21.88
C THR A 19 -9.97 23.08 -21.29
N ALA A 20 -10.27 22.15 -20.38
CA ALA A 20 -9.29 21.22 -19.83
C ALA A 20 -9.88 19.81 -19.71
N GLY A 21 -10.03 19.12 -20.84
CA GLY A 21 -10.63 17.79 -20.86
C GLY A 21 -10.62 17.08 -22.21
N GLU A 22 -9.61 17.32 -23.07
CA GLU A 22 -9.34 16.34 -24.14
C GLU A 22 -8.62 15.15 -23.53
N TYR A 23 -9.40 14.20 -23.02
CA TYR A 23 -8.94 12.85 -22.77
C TYR A 23 -8.55 12.27 -24.13
N PHE A 24 -7.26 12.01 -24.34
CA PHE A 24 -6.83 11.14 -25.42
C PHE A 24 -7.47 9.77 -25.17
N GLU A 25 -8.46 9.43 -25.98
CA GLU A 25 -9.03 8.10 -26.04
C GLU A 25 -7.87 7.13 -26.35
N ALA A 26 -7.53 6.28 -25.39
CA ALA A 26 -6.49 5.28 -25.57
C ALA A 26 -6.95 4.38 -26.72
N ALA A 27 -6.17 4.34 -27.81
CA ALA A 27 -6.44 3.46 -28.93
C ALA A 27 -6.60 2.04 -28.40
N THR A 28 -7.80 1.46 -28.59
CA THR A 28 -8.04 0.06 -28.28
C THR A 28 -7.10 -0.78 -29.13
N VAL A 29 -6.18 -1.46 -28.47
CA VAL A 29 -5.25 -2.40 -29.12
C VAL A 29 -6.13 -3.45 -29.82
N PRO A 30 -5.95 -3.69 -31.12
CA PRO A 30 -6.74 -4.69 -31.82
C PRO A 30 -6.39 -6.08 -31.26
N GLU A 31 -7.41 -6.94 -31.15
CA GLU A 31 -7.39 -8.20 -30.38
C GLU A 31 -6.24 -9.15 -30.81
N ASP A 32 -5.87 -9.08 -32.08
CA ASP A 32 -4.76 -9.79 -32.73
C ASP A 32 -3.37 -9.32 -32.28
N ALA A 33 -3.23 -8.07 -31.85
CA ALA A 33 -1.99 -7.56 -31.26
C ALA A 33 -1.84 -7.92 -29.77
N GLN A 34 -2.94 -8.25 -29.07
CA GLN A 34 -2.92 -8.74 -27.70
C GLN A 34 -2.49 -10.21 -27.62
N GLU A 35 -3.00 -11.08 -28.52
CA GLU A 35 -2.54 -12.48 -28.61
C GLU A 35 -1.03 -12.58 -28.89
N ALA A 36 -0.50 -11.73 -29.79
CA ALA A 36 0.93 -11.72 -30.10
C ALA A 36 1.82 -11.20 -28.97
N LEU A 37 1.28 -10.39 -28.05
CA LEU A 37 2.00 -9.90 -26.87
C LEU A 37 1.98 -10.95 -25.74
N ASP A 38 0.90 -11.71 -25.60
CA ASP A 38 0.79 -12.80 -24.64
C ASP A 38 1.67 -14.00 -25.04
N GLU A 39 1.82 -14.30 -26.33
CA GLU A 39 2.71 -15.37 -26.83
C GLU A 39 4.21 -15.07 -26.62
N VAL A 40 4.61 -13.80 -26.52
CA VAL A 40 6.02 -13.40 -26.29
C VAL A 40 6.36 -13.32 -24.79
N LEU A 41 5.35 -13.28 -23.91
CA LEU A 41 5.49 -13.23 -22.45
C LEU A 41 5.44 -14.61 -21.77
N GLU A 42 5.23 -15.69 -22.53
CA GLU A 42 5.47 -17.05 -22.04
C GLU A 42 6.96 -17.24 -21.75
N ALA A 43 7.31 -17.05 -20.48
CA ALA A 43 8.58 -17.50 -19.93
C ALA A 43 8.75 -19.00 -20.25
N PRO A 44 9.95 -19.46 -20.65
CA PRO A 44 10.15 -20.85 -21.01
C PRO A 44 9.67 -21.75 -19.87
N GLU A 45 8.78 -22.70 -20.19
CA GLU A 45 8.34 -23.74 -19.27
C GLU A 45 9.56 -24.35 -18.60
N VAL A 46 9.74 -24.03 -17.32
CA VAL A 46 10.73 -24.70 -16.47
C VAL A 46 10.16 -26.10 -16.27
N PRO A 47 10.83 -27.18 -16.73
CA PRO A 47 10.32 -28.52 -16.52
C PRO A 47 10.09 -28.72 -15.03
N ASP A 48 8.88 -29.17 -14.66
CA ASP A 48 8.51 -29.53 -13.30
C ASP A 48 9.61 -30.41 -12.71
N SER A 49 10.49 -29.77 -11.96
CA SER A 49 11.47 -30.47 -11.17
C SER A 49 10.70 -30.93 -9.94
N GLU A 50 10.15 -32.15 -10.03
CA GLU A 50 9.74 -32.90 -8.85
C GLU A 50 10.76 -32.64 -7.73
N PRO A 51 10.35 -32.39 -6.48
CA PRO A 51 11.28 -32.22 -5.39
C PRO A 51 12.06 -33.53 -5.26
N GLN A 52 13.24 -33.58 -5.87
CA GLN A 52 14.16 -34.70 -5.74
C GLN A 52 14.41 -34.83 -4.25
N SER A 53 13.83 -35.89 -3.68
CA SER A 53 14.20 -36.38 -2.38
C SER A 53 15.68 -36.69 -2.46
N GLU A 54 16.49 -35.80 -1.89
CA GLU A 54 17.93 -36.01 -1.74
C GLU A 54 18.12 -37.42 -1.16
N PRO A 55 18.93 -38.30 -1.80
CA PRO A 55 19.25 -39.57 -1.18
C PRO A 55 19.88 -39.28 0.17
N HIS A 56 19.22 -39.75 1.23
CA HIS A 56 19.66 -39.60 2.59
C HIS A 56 21.00 -40.31 2.76
N VAL A 57 22.10 -39.60 2.53
CA VAL A 57 23.45 -40.06 2.86
C VAL A 57 23.55 -40.07 4.39
N PRO A 58 23.71 -41.22 5.05
CA PRO A 58 23.94 -41.26 6.49
C PRO A 58 25.39 -40.84 6.73
N GLY A 59 25.61 -39.57 7.09
CA GLY A 59 26.94 -39.11 7.50
C GLY A 59 27.28 -37.64 7.21
N ALA A 60 26.48 -36.89 6.46
CA ALA A 60 26.74 -35.47 6.26
C ALA A 60 26.33 -34.68 7.51
N ALA A 61 27.30 -34.38 8.36
CA ALA A 61 27.11 -33.49 9.51
C ALA A 61 26.49 -32.16 9.05
N ARG A 62 25.23 -31.90 9.41
CA ARG A 62 24.54 -30.61 9.20
C ARG A 62 25.45 -29.48 9.69
N ILE A 63 26.09 -28.76 8.76
CA ILE A 63 26.93 -27.60 9.09
C ILE A 63 26.00 -26.56 9.73
N LYS A 64 26.12 -26.39 11.06
CA LYS A 64 25.28 -25.45 11.80
C LYS A 64 25.48 -24.04 11.21
N PRO A 65 24.41 -23.31 10.87
CA PRO A 65 24.53 -22.01 10.23
C PRO A 65 25.29 -21.04 11.15
N LYS A 66 26.32 -20.39 10.62
CA LYS A 66 27.13 -19.40 11.36
C LYS A 66 26.23 -18.26 11.80
N LYS A 67 25.99 -18.14 13.11
CA LYS A 67 25.23 -17.05 13.72
C LYS A 67 26.15 -15.85 14.00
N LYS A 68 25.68 -14.63 13.73
CA LYS A 68 26.41 -13.38 14.00
C LYS A 68 25.68 -12.55 15.07
N PRO A 69 26.37 -11.79 15.92
CA PRO A 69 25.74 -10.95 16.93
C PRO A 69 25.01 -9.76 16.31
N SER A 70 23.89 -9.36 16.90
CA SER A 70 23.28 -8.04 16.69
C SER A 70 24.14 -6.97 17.35
N ALA A 71 24.24 -5.80 16.73
CA ALA A 71 25.00 -4.67 17.23
C ALA A 71 24.34 -3.97 18.44
N ILE A 72 23.03 -4.15 18.65
CA ILE A 72 22.31 -3.57 19.80
C ILE A 72 22.32 -4.53 20.99
N SER A 73 21.73 -5.72 20.87
CA SER A 73 21.65 -6.66 22.01
C SER A 73 22.82 -7.61 22.18
N GLY A 74 23.75 -7.68 21.23
CA GLY A 74 24.83 -8.67 21.22
C GLY A 74 24.37 -10.13 21.00
N ARG A 75 23.06 -10.40 20.92
CA ARG A 75 22.50 -11.74 20.73
C ARG A 75 22.82 -12.28 19.33
N LYS A 76 23.06 -13.59 19.22
CA LYS A 76 23.48 -14.24 17.97
C LYS A 76 22.29 -14.70 17.13
N PHE A 77 22.18 -14.16 15.92
CA PHE A 77 21.11 -14.45 14.95
C PHE A 77 21.66 -15.09 13.67
N ARG A 78 20.81 -15.73 12.85
CA ARG A 78 21.23 -16.18 11.52
C ARG A 78 21.45 -14.95 10.63
N LYS A 79 22.32 -15.08 9.61
CA LYS A 79 22.62 -13.97 8.68
C LYS A 79 21.37 -13.38 8.02
N ARG A 80 20.35 -14.19 7.75
CA ARG A 80 19.06 -13.79 7.14
C ARG A 80 18.19 -12.90 8.05
N ASP A 81 18.39 -13.00 9.36
CA ASP A 81 17.60 -12.27 10.38
C ASP A 81 18.27 -10.95 10.77
N LEU A 82 19.40 -10.61 10.15
CA LEU A 82 20.20 -9.42 10.42
C LEU A 82 20.10 -8.43 9.26
N VAL A 83 19.74 -7.20 9.59
CA VAL A 83 19.57 -6.08 8.65
C VAL A 83 20.63 -5.03 8.95
N ARG A 84 21.23 -4.42 7.92
CA ARG A 84 22.20 -3.32 8.12
C ARG A 84 21.45 -2.03 8.39
N ILE A 85 21.95 -1.24 9.33
CA ILE A 85 21.34 0.05 9.68
C ILE A 85 21.38 1.03 8.50
N ASP A 86 22.44 0.99 7.69
CA ASP A 86 22.60 1.87 6.51
C ASP A 86 21.57 1.60 5.40
N ASP A 87 20.95 0.42 5.39
CA ASP A 87 19.93 0.04 4.39
C ASP A 87 18.51 0.50 4.81
N LEU A 88 18.36 1.04 6.02
CA LEU A 88 17.08 1.47 6.59
C LEU A 88 16.67 2.87 6.09
N ARG A 89 15.46 3.30 6.48
CA ARG A 89 15.04 4.72 6.40
C ARG A 89 16.07 5.62 7.08
N PRO A 90 16.39 6.80 6.49
CA PRO A 90 17.26 7.77 7.14
C PRO A 90 16.78 8.14 8.55
N SER A 91 15.50 8.51 8.71
CA SER A 91 14.90 8.85 10.01
C SER A 91 15.01 7.72 11.04
N LEU A 92 14.73 6.49 10.64
CA LEU A 92 14.84 5.31 11.50
C LEU A 92 16.30 4.99 11.86
N ALA A 93 17.21 5.10 10.89
CA ALA A 93 18.64 4.88 11.09
C ALA A 93 19.22 5.94 12.04
N ASP A 94 18.82 7.20 11.89
CA ASP A 94 19.25 8.31 12.74
C ASP A 94 18.70 8.15 14.16
N ARG A 95 17.44 7.72 14.32
CA ARG A 95 16.86 7.42 15.63
C ARG A 95 17.59 6.28 16.33
N ILE A 96 17.89 5.19 15.63
CA ILE A 96 18.67 4.06 16.18
C ILE A 96 20.07 4.53 16.61
N ARG A 97 20.72 5.38 15.80
CA ARG A 97 22.05 5.94 16.13
C ARG A 97 21.99 6.96 17.27
N SER A 98 20.89 7.68 17.44
CA SER A 98 20.67 8.57 18.57
C SER A 98 20.58 7.80 19.89
N ASP A 99 19.85 6.67 19.89
CA ASP A 99 19.75 5.79 21.06
C ASP A 99 21.06 5.01 21.33
N HIS A 100 21.84 4.74 20.28
CA HIS A 100 23.06 3.95 20.33
C HIS A 100 24.21 4.64 19.55
N PRO A 101 24.84 5.67 20.12
CA PRO A 101 25.86 6.48 19.44
C PRO A 101 27.16 5.71 19.14
N ASP A 102 27.44 4.63 19.87
CA ASP A 102 28.66 3.82 19.72
C ASP A 102 28.61 2.84 18.53
N LEU A 103 27.52 2.86 17.75
CA LEU A 103 27.35 1.91 16.65
C LEU A 103 28.28 2.22 15.46
N PRO A 104 29.08 1.25 15.01
CA PRO A 104 29.95 1.43 13.84
C PRO A 104 29.15 1.51 12.54
N ARG A 105 29.72 2.15 11.51
CA ARG A 105 29.15 2.16 10.15
C ARG A 105 28.98 0.72 9.65
N GLY A 106 27.83 0.40 9.06
CA GLY A 106 27.52 -0.97 8.62
C GLY A 106 27.08 -1.93 9.71
N ALA A 107 26.84 -1.44 10.94
CA ALA A 107 26.27 -2.24 12.02
C ALA A 107 24.99 -2.97 11.59
N ARG A 108 24.82 -4.19 12.08
CA ARG A 108 23.68 -5.06 11.78
C ARG A 108 22.85 -5.30 13.02
N ILE A 109 21.54 -5.18 12.89
CA ILE A 109 20.57 -5.40 13.96
C ILE A 109 19.60 -6.50 13.58
N SER A 110 18.99 -7.15 14.58
CA SER A 110 18.02 -8.22 14.31
C SER A 110 16.69 -7.66 13.81
N ARG A 111 15.96 -8.45 13.02
CA ARG A 111 14.59 -8.10 12.57
C ARG A 111 13.65 -7.79 13.74
N ALA A 112 13.78 -8.51 14.85
CA ALA A 112 12.94 -8.28 16.04
C ALA A 112 13.22 -6.92 16.70
N GLU A 113 14.50 -6.50 16.79
CA GLU A 113 14.84 -5.16 17.30
C GLU A 113 14.40 -4.07 16.34
N LEU A 114 14.63 -4.26 15.04
CA LEU A 114 14.16 -3.35 14.00
C LEU A 114 12.63 -3.20 14.04
N GLY A 115 11.90 -4.28 14.25
CA GLY A 115 10.43 -4.26 14.39
C GLY A 115 9.97 -3.37 15.54
N ARG A 116 10.66 -3.35 16.68
CA ARG A 116 10.33 -2.45 17.80
C ARG A 116 10.55 -0.98 17.45
N TYR A 117 11.65 -0.67 16.77
CA TYR A 117 11.93 0.70 16.32
C TYR A 117 10.93 1.16 15.26
N ARG A 118 10.57 0.29 14.31
CA ARG A 118 9.52 0.57 13.31
C ARG A 118 8.18 0.84 13.97
N MET A 119 7.77 -0.01 14.91
CA MET A 119 6.52 0.14 15.67
C MET A 119 6.47 1.53 16.34
N ARG A 120 7.49 1.90 17.13
CA ARG A 120 7.51 3.20 17.81
C ARG A 120 7.48 4.38 16.83
N TYR A 121 8.25 4.30 15.75
CA TYR A 121 8.27 5.36 14.73
C TYR A 121 6.90 5.54 14.07
N MET A 122 6.23 4.44 13.74
CA MET A 122 4.90 4.47 13.13
C MET A 122 3.83 4.96 14.11
N GLU A 123 3.90 4.56 15.38
CA GLU A 123 3.02 5.04 16.45
C GLU A 123 3.16 6.56 16.65
N GLU A 124 4.39 7.07 16.74
CA GLU A 124 4.66 8.51 16.83
C GLU A 124 4.13 9.28 15.62
N LEU A 125 4.29 8.74 14.41
CA LEU A 125 3.83 9.36 13.17
C LEU A 125 2.29 9.42 13.09
N LEU A 126 1.63 8.31 13.41
CA LEU A 126 0.16 8.22 13.40
C LEU A 126 -0.45 9.13 14.46
N GLN A 127 0.17 9.21 15.63
CA GLN A 127 -0.27 10.10 16.70
C GLN A 127 -0.13 11.58 16.31
N GLN A 128 0.86 11.94 15.50
CA GLN A 128 1.00 13.31 14.97
C GLN A 128 -0.09 13.68 13.97
N GLU A 129 -0.55 12.77 13.12
CA GLU A 129 -1.54 13.08 12.08
C GLU A 129 -2.99 12.90 12.53
N HIS A 130 -3.30 11.82 13.24
CA HIS A 130 -4.68 11.48 13.61
C HIS A 130 -5.05 11.89 15.04
N GLY A 131 -4.07 12.32 15.85
CA GLY A 131 -4.25 12.73 17.24
C GLY A 131 -4.49 11.55 18.18
N GLU A 132 -5.54 10.77 17.95
CA GLU A 132 -5.85 9.54 18.68
C GLU A 132 -5.35 8.30 17.93
N PHE A 133 -4.69 7.41 18.67
CA PHE A 133 -4.20 6.13 18.16
C PHE A 133 -5.28 5.07 18.32
N SER A 134 -5.90 4.65 17.21
CA SER A 134 -6.97 3.65 17.21
C SER A 134 -6.44 2.23 17.42
N GLU A 135 -7.29 1.32 17.92
CA GLU A 135 -6.97 -0.12 17.97
C GLU A 135 -6.72 -0.70 16.57
N LEU A 136 -7.33 -0.11 15.54
CA LEU A 136 -7.11 -0.45 14.14
C LEU A 136 -5.67 -0.12 13.71
N ASP A 137 -5.21 1.09 14.06
CA ASP A 137 -3.86 1.57 13.78
C ASP A 137 -2.83 0.63 14.42
N ARG A 138 -3.05 0.25 15.68
CA ARG A 138 -2.18 -0.68 16.40
C ARG A 138 -2.04 -2.02 15.69
N GLN A 139 -3.16 -2.59 15.25
CA GLN A 139 -3.16 -3.87 14.52
C GLN A 139 -2.41 -3.76 13.18
N VAL A 140 -2.59 -2.65 12.46
CA VAL A 140 -1.87 -2.42 11.21
C VAL A 140 -0.37 -2.24 11.46
N VAL A 141 0.03 -1.41 12.43
CA VAL A 141 1.44 -1.21 12.77
C VAL A 141 2.09 -2.51 13.20
N GLU A 142 1.39 -3.34 13.98
CA GLU A 142 1.86 -4.66 14.37
C GLU A 142 2.06 -5.60 13.17
N SER A 143 1.12 -5.64 12.24
CA SER A 143 1.23 -6.44 11.02
C SER A 143 2.41 -6.00 10.13
N ILE A 144 2.61 -4.69 9.97
CA ILE A 144 3.71 -4.12 9.18
C ILE A 144 5.07 -4.38 9.87
N ALA A 145 5.12 -4.27 11.20
CA ALA A 145 6.33 -4.52 11.97
C ALA A 145 6.78 -5.99 11.93
N ARG A 146 5.83 -6.93 11.90
CA ARG A 146 6.11 -8.38 11.78
C ARG A 146 6.60 -8.79 10.40
N GLN A 147 6.43 -7.93 9.40
CA GLN A 147 6.92 -8.15 8.04
C GLN A 147 6.33 -9.43 7.43
N ASP A 148 5.06 -9.70 7.72
CA ASP A 148 4.30 -10.74 7.02
C ASP A 148 4.28 -10.35 5.54
N THR A 149 4.65 -11.29 4.67
CA THR A 149 4.64 -11.09 3.22
C THR A 149 3.23 -10.74 2.78
N ILE A 150 3.06 -9.48 2.38
CA ILE A 150 1.78 -8.81 2.09
C ILE A 150 1.00 -9.44 0.93
N SER A 151 1.59 -10.42 0.24
CA SER A 151 1.09 -10.93 -1.03
C SER A 151 0.20 -12.16 -0.90
N GLU A 152 0.14 -12.86 0.22
CA GLU A 152 -0.60 -14.12 0.26
C GLU A 152 -1.48 -14.19 1.50
N ASN A 153 -2.73 -14.58 1.25
CA ASN A 153 -3.50 -15.41 2.17
C ASN A 153 -4.36 -14.71 3.24
N SER A 154 -5.02 -13.59 2.92
CA SER A 154 -6.22 -13.18 3.71
C SER A 154 -7.53 -13.66 3.06
N GLU A 155 -7.59 -13.72 1.72
CA GLU A 155 -8.74 -14.25 0.99
C GLU A 155 -8.80 -15.79 1.03
N GLU A 156 -7.64 -16.44 0.85
CA GLU A 156 -7.50 -17.91 0.81
C GLU A 156 -7.79 -18.56 2.17
N GLU A 157 -7.35 -17.97 3.29
CA GLU A 157 -7.60 -18.47 4.66
C GLU A 157 -9.11 -18.41 5.04
N PHE A 158 -9.90 -17.55 4.36
CA PHE A 158 -11.35 -17.46 4.53
C PHE A 158 -12.13 -18.44 3.64
N GLU A 159 -11.55 -18.89 2.52
CA GLU A 159 -12.16 -19.88 1.61
C GLU A 159 -12.07 -21.30 2.19
N GLU A 160 -11.01 -21.60 2.95
CA GLU A 160 -10.67 -22.97 3.40
C GLU A 160 -11.60 -23.54 4.50
N HIS A 161 -12.46 -22.73 5.11
CA HIS A 161 -13.36 -23.14 6.20
C HIS A 161 -14.86 -22.88 5.95
N ARG A 162 -15.35 -23.01 4.70
CA ARG A 162 -16.79 -22.90 4.43
C ARG A 162 -17.55 -24.19 4.77
N SER A 163 -18.53 -24.10 5.66
CA SER A 163 -19.48 -25.19 5.92
C SER A 163 -20.43 -25.36 4.72
N PHE A 164 -20.91 -26.58 4.48
CA PHE A 164 -21.91 -26.85 3.45
C PHE A 164 -23.16 -25.96 3.61
N ALA A 165 -23.57 -25.68 4.85
CA ALA A 165 -24.70 -24.79 5.15
C ALA A 165 -24.45 -23.34 4.72
N ASP A 166 -23.20 -22.86 4.80
CA ASP A 166 -22.84 -21.51 4.37
C ASP A 166 -22.95 -21.35 2.86
N ARG A 167 -22.49 -22.36 2.11
CA ARG A 167 -22.57 -22.38 0.64
C ARG A 167 -24.01 -22.41 0.14
N VAL A 168 -24.87 -23.20 0.79
CA VAL A 168 -26.31 -23.25 0.47
C VAL A 168 -27.01 -21.93 0.83
N SER A 169 -26.68 -21.33 1.97
CA SER A 169 -27.22 -20.03 2.39
C SER A 169 -26.83 -18.89 1.44
N ASP A 170 -25.57 -18.84 0.98
CA ASP A 170 -25.11 -17.84 -0.01
C ASP A 170 -25.90 -17.97 -1.32
N GLY A 171 -26.00 -19.19 -1.86
CA GLY A 171 -26.76 -19.43 -3.10
C GLY A 171 -28.25 -19.13 -2.95
N MET A 172 -28.85 -19.43 -1.79
CA MET A 172 -30.26 -19.12 -1.52
C MET A 172 -30.52 -17.61 -1.38
N ALA A 173 -29.57 -16.85 -0.80
CA ALA A 173 -29.67 -15.40 -0.67
C ALA A 173 -29.52 -14.70 -2.03
N GLU A 174 -28.60 -15.16 -2.87
CA GLU A 174 -28.41 -14.67 -4.23
C GLU A 174 -29.63 -14.97 -5.12
N PHE A 175 -30.16 -16.19 -5.04
CA PHE A 175 -31.35 -16.59 -5.79
C PHE A 175 -32.61 -15.86 -5.30
N GLY A 176 -32.81 -15.76 -3.99
CA GLY A 176 -33.96 -15.09 -3.37
C GLY A 176 -33.99 -13.58 -3.57
N GLY A 177 -32.83 -12.95 -3.84
CA GLY A 177 -32.71 -11.52 -4.13
C GLY A 177 -32.90 -11.15 -5.61
N SER A 178 -33.05 -12.14 -6.51
CA SER A 178 -33.17 -11.88 -7.95
C SER A 178 -34.55 -11.33 -8.33
N TRP A 179 -34.55 -10.31 -9.19
CA TRP A 179 -35.77 -9.78 -9.81
C TRP A 179 -36.57 -10.85 -10.57
N TRP A 180 -35.88 -11.83 -11.16
CA TRP A 180 -36.54 -12.91 -11.91
C TRP A 180 -37.24 -13.91 -10.99
N PHE A 181 -36.66 -14.20 -9.82
CA PHE A 181 -37.30 -15.04 -8.80
C PHE A 181 -38.61 -14.42 -8.33
N LEU A 182 -38.62 -13.12 -8.00
CA LEU A 182 -39.82 -12.39 -7.57
C LEU A 182 -40.97 -12.50 -8.59
N ILE A 183 -40.66 -12.30 -9.88
CA ILE A 183 -41.64 -12.37 -10.97
C ILE A 183 -42.17 -13.80 -11.13
N SER A 184 -41.29 -14.81 -11.13
CA SER A 184 -41.69 -16.21 -11.24
C SER A 184 -42.57 -16.66 -10.06
N PHE A 185 -42.23 -16.22 -8.85
CA PHE A 185 -42.98 -16.52 -7.62
C PHE A 185 -44.37 -15.88 -7.67
N ALA A 186 -44.47 -14.61 -8.07
CA ALA A 186 -45.75 -13.93 -8.27
C ALA A 186 -46.61 -14.62 -9.33
N ALA A 187 -46.01 -15.08 -10.44
CA ALA A 187 -46.73 -15.82 -11.48
C ALA A 187 -47.30 -17.14 -10.96
N VAL A 188 -46.53 -17.91 -10.18
CA VAL A 188 -47.00 -19.16 -9.56
C VAL A 188 -48.17 -18.90 -8.61
N LEU A 189 -48.11 -17.84 -7.80
CA LEU A 189 -49.22 -17.45 -6.92
C LEU A 189 -50.49 -17.12 -7.71
N LEU A 190 -50.35 -16.34 -8.78
CA LEU A 190 -51.49 -15.98 -9.66
C LEU A 190 -52.09 -17.22 -10.34
N ILE A 191 -51.26 -18.16 -10.79
CA ILE A 191 -51.71 -19.43 -11.37
C ILE A 191 -52.45 -20.27 -10.32
N TRP A 192 -51.92 -20.38 -9.10
CA TRP A 192 -52.57 -21.12 -8.01
C TRP A 192 -53.94 -20.55 -7.66
N ILE A 193 -54.01 -19.23 -7.50
CA ILE A 193 -55.26 -18.51 -7.23
C ILE A 193 -56.23 -18.73 -8.39
N GLY A 194 -55.79 -18.53 -9.64
CA GLY A 194 -56.60 -18.70 -10.84
C GLY A 194 -57.18 -20.12 -10.98
N LEU A 195 -56.37 -21.16 -10.78
CA LEU A 195 -56.80 -22.56 -10.84
C LEU A 195 -57.86 -22.90 -9.78
N ASN A 196 -57.74 -22.35 -8.57
CA ASN A 196 -58.71 -22.57 -7.50
C ASN A 196 -59.99 -21.74 -7.68
N LEU A 197 -59.90 -20.52 -8.22
CA LEU A 197 -61.08 -19.72 -8.59
C LEU A 197 -61.91 -20.42 -9.67
N VAL A 198 -61.27 -20.93 -10.72
CA VAL A 198 -61.96 -21.56 -11.87
C VAL A 198 -62.64 -22.88 -11.47
N GLN A 199 -62.08 -23.63 -10.52
CA GLN A 199 -62.70 -24.87 -10.03
C GLN A 199 -63.92 -24.65 -9.12
N GLY A 200 -64.07 -23.44 -8.54
CA GLY A 200 -65.20 -23.05 -7.70
C GLY A 200 -65.28 -23.79 -6.35
N GLU A 201 -66.18 -23.35 -5.46
CA GLU A 201 -66.24 -23.84 -4.07
C GLU A 201 -66.52 -25.35 -3.92
N SER A 202 -67.14 -25.99 -4.92
CA SER A 202 -67.51 -27.40 -4.85
C SER A 202 -66.39 -28.38 -5.22
N LYS A 203 -65.32 -27.93 -5.90
CA LYS A 203 -64.22 -28.79 -6.38
C LYS A 203 -62.82 -28.20 -6.19
N ALA A 204 -62.70 -26.96 -5.72
CA ALA A 204 -61.41 -26.34 -5.49
C ALA A 204 -60.60 -27.08 -4.42
N PHE A 205 -59.31 -27.21 -4.67
CA PHE A 205 -58.35 -27.83 -3.75
C PHE A 205 -58.04 -26.91 -2.56
N ASP A 206 -58.03 -25.60 -2.79
CA ASP A 206 -57.81 -24.54 -1.80
C ASP A 206 -58.83 -23.40 -2.05
N PRO A 207 -60.10 -23.53 -1.57
CA PRO A 207 -61.11 -22.50 -1.74
C PRO A 207 -60.74 -21.19 -1.02
N TYR A 208 -61.27 -20.06 -1.50
CA TYR A 208 -61.14 -18.77 -0.81
C TYR A 208 -61.63 -18.92 0.65
N PRO A 209 -60.82 -18.59 1.67
CA PRO A 209 -59.70 -17.63 1.70
C PRO A 209 -58.26 -18.21 1.55
N PHE A 210 -58.06 -19.35 0.89
CA PHE A 210 -56.75 -19.97 0.59
C PHE A 210 -55.88 -20.33 1.81
N ILE A 211 -56.39 -21.23 2.66
CA ILE A 211 -55.70 -21.60 3.91
C ILE A 211 -54.38 -22.35 3.66
N LEU A 212 -54.33 -23.19 2.62
CA LEU A 212 -53.12 -23.97 2.31
C LEU A 212 -52.02 -23.06 1.76
N LEU A 213 -52.39 -22.14 0.87
CA LEU A 213 -51.47 -21.13 0.35
C LEU A 213 -50.91 -20.26 1.49
N ASN A 214 -51.77 -19.80 2.40
CA ASN A 214 -51.34 -18.99 3.54
C ASN A 214 -50.39 -19.75 4.48
N LEU A 215 -50.66 -21.03 4.73
CA LEU A 215 -49.80 -21.87 5.55
C LEU A 215 -48.42 -22.05 4.89
N LEU A 216 -48.39 -22.31 3.59
CA LEU A 216 -47.15 -22.48 2.82
C LEU A 216 -46.32 -21.19 2.81
N LEU A 217 -46.96 -20.06 2.50
CA LEU A 217 -46.30 -18.74 2.50
C LEU A 217 -45.73 -18.38 3.88
N SER A 218 -46.47 -18.66 4.95
CA SER A 218 -46.01 -18.42 6.32
C SER A 218 -44.81 -19.29 6.67
N CYS A 219 -44.80 -20.56 6.26
CA CYS A 219 -43.68 -21.46 6.49
C CYS A 219 -42.42 -21.02 5.73
N ILE A 220 -42.56 -20.62 4.45
CA ILE A 220 -41.46 -20.11 3.63
C ILE A 220 -40.89 -18.82 4.26
N ALA A 221 -41.74 -17.87 4.61
CA ALA A 221 -41.32 -16.60 5.21
C ALA A 221 -40.59 -16.79 6.56
N ALA A 222 -41.06 -17.74 7.39
CA ALA A 222 -40.44 -18.04 8.68
C ALA A 222 -39.00 -18.56 8.54
N ILE A 223 -38.71 -19.35 7.51
CA ILE A 223 -37.36 -19.86 7.22
C ILE A 223 -36.51 -18.80 6.51
N GLN A 224 -37.13 -17.94 5.71
CA GLN A 224 -36.44 -16.93 4.91
C GLN A 224 -35.72 -15.88 5.77
N ALA A 225 -36.34 -15.37 6.84
CA ALA A 225 -35.76 -14.29 7.64
C ALA A 225 -34.41 -14.69 8.32
N PRO A 226 -34.29 -15.85 8.98
CA PRO A 226 -33.00 -16.32 9.51
C PRO A 226 -31.94 -16.57 8.44
N VAL A 227 -32.33 -17.11 7.28
CA VAL A 227 -31.39 -17.37 6.16
C VAL A 227 -30.82 -16.06 5.63
N ILE A 228 -31.67 -15.05 5.43
CA ILE A 228 -31.23 -13.69 5.03
C ILE A 228 -30.34 -13.08 6.12
N MET A 229 -30.69 -13.21 7.40
CA MET A 229 -29.88 -12.66 8.48
C MET A 229 -28.50 -13.35 8.59
N MET A 230 -28.43 -14.65 8.35
CA MET A 230 -27.16 -15.39 8.30
C MET A 230 -26.29 -14.95 7.12
N SER A 231 -26.86 -14.78 5.93
CA SER A 231 -26.11 -14.30 4.76
C SER A 231 -25.66 -12.84 4.93
N GLN A 232 -26.50 -11.98 5.51
CA GLN A 232 -26.14 -10.60 5.84
C GLN A 232 -24.98 -10.54 6.82
N LYS A 233 -25.04 -11.26 7.95
CA LYS A 233 -23.96 -11.32 8.93
C LYS A 233 -22.63 -11.78 8.31
N ARG A 234 -22.69 -12.74 7.38
CA ARG A 234 -21.50 -13.21 6.65
C ARG A 234 -20.97 -12.14 5.69
N GLN A 235 -21.85 -11.47 4.95
CA GLN A 235 -21.46 -10.40 4.03
C GLN A 235 -20.86 -9.21 4.77
N GLU A 236 -21.46 -8.78 5.89
CA GLU A 236 -20.91 -7.72 6.76
C GLU A 236 -19.53 -8.08 7.30
N ALA A 237 -19.29 -9.35 7.64
CA ALA A 237 -17.97 -9.81 8.07
C ALA A 237 -16.92 -9.73 6.95
N LYS A 238 -17.28 -10.12 5.72
CA LYS A 238 -16.43 -9.97 4.53
C LYS A 238 -16.14 -8.51 4.22
N ASP A 239 -17.16 -7.66 4.22
CA ASP A 239 -17.03 -6.22 3.94
C ASP A 239 -16.15 -5.53 5.00
N ARG A 240 -16.31 -5.91 6.28
CA ARG A 240 -15.43 -5.44 7.36
C ARG A 240 -13.97 -5.85 7.13
N LEU A 241 -13.71 -7.11 6.77
CA LEU A 241 -12.35 -7.58 6.48
C LEU A 241 -11.75 -6.85 5.27
N ARG A 242 -12.53 -6.66 4.20
CA ARG A 242 -12.11 -5.92 3.01
C ARG A 242 -11.72 -4.49 3.36
N SER A 243 -12.58 -3.79 4.11
CA SER A 243 -12.29 -2.42 4.57
C SER A 243 -11.04 -2.32 5.44
N PHE A 244 -10.78 -3.32 6.28
CA PHE A 244 -9.57 -3.41 7.09
C PHE A 244 -8.32 -3.59 6.21
N ASN A 245 -8.40 -4.46 5.21
CA ASN A 245 -7.30 -4.72 4.30
C ASN A 245 -6.98 -3.47 3.45
N ASP A 246 -8.01 -2.81 2.91
CA ASP A 246 -7.87 -1.57 2.15
C ASP A 246 -7.20 -0.48 3.00
N TYR A 247 -7.65 -0.31 4.25
CA TYR A 247 -7.02 0.62 5.20
C TYR A 247 -5.55 0.29 5.43
N ARG A 248 -5.22 -0.99 5.63
CA ARG A 248 -3.84 -1.47 5.84
C ARG A 248 -2.95 -1.19 4.61
N VAL A 249 -3.45 -1.45 3.41
CA VAL A 249 -2.73 -1.20 2.15
C VAL A 249 -2.49 0.30 1.97
N ASN A 250 -3.51 1.12 2.19
CA ASN A 250 -3.39 2.58 2.07
C ASN A 250 -2.35 3.15 3.04
N LEU A 251 -2.43 2.78 4.32
CA LEU A 251 -1.47 3.24 5.32
C LEU A 251 -0.04 2.80 4.98
N LYS A 252 0.13 1.57 4.48
CA LYS A 252 1.44 1.11 4.02
C LYS A 252 1.96 1.93 2.83
N ALA A 253 1.12 2.19 1.84
CA ALA A 253 1.50 2.99 0.68
C ALA A 253 1.93 4.40 1.09
N GLU A 254 1.17 5.04 1.98
CA GLU A 254 1.48 6.35 2.53
C GLU A 254 2.83 6.37 3.26
N LEU A 255 3.11 5.33 4.05
CA LEU A 255 4.43 5.15 4.64
C LEU A 255 5.46 5.04 3.53
N GLU A 256 5.36 4.07 2.61
CA GLU A 256 6.36 3.91 1.53
C GLU A 256 6.61 5.21 0.75
N VAL A 257 5.59 6.03 0.49
CA VAL A 257 5.75 7.37 -0.10
C VAL A 257 6.58 8.30 0.78
N ARG A 258 6.34 8.35 2.10
CA ARG A 258 7.22 9.11 3.02
C ARG A 258 8.66 8.60 3.02
N HIS A 259 8.90 7.30 2.80
CA HIS A 259 10.27 6.74 2.73
C HIS A 259 11.02 7.32 1.56
N LEU A 260 10.33 7.37 0.42
CA LEU A 260 10.87 7.92 -0.81
C LEU A 260 11.16 9.41 -0.63
N HIS A 261 10.26 10.17 0.00
CA HIS A 261 10.49 11.59 0.31
C HIS A 261 11.72 11.79 1.22
N GLU A 262 11.84 11.07 2.34
CA GLU A 262 13.00 11.19 3.23
C GLU A 262 14.33 10.88 2.52
N LYS A 263 14.33 9.86 1.65
CA LYS A 263 15.51 9.53 0.83
C LYS A 263 15.81 10.60 -0.21
N LEU A 264 14.79 11.15 -0.84
CA LEU A 264 14.92 12.24 -1.80
C LEU A 264 15.56 13.45 -1.12
N ASP A 265 15.03 13.87 0.02
CA ASP A 265 15.55 15.01 0.79
C ASP A 265 17.01 14.77 1.20
N TYR A 266 17.31 13.57 1.71
CA TYR A 266 18.69 13.20 2.06
C TYR A 266 19.64 13.32 0.86
N LEU A 267 19.24 12.84 -0.32
CA LEU A 267 20.04 12.93 -1.53
C LEU A 267 20.19 14.39 -1.97
N ILE A 268 19.12 15.16 -1.98
CA ILE A 268 19.11 16.58 -2.35
C ILE A 268 20.08 17.35 -1.45
N SER A 269 19.94 17.27 -0.12
CA SER A 269 20.84 17.95 0.82
C SER A 269 22.30 17.59 0.59
N ARG A 270 22.60 16.32 0.27
CA ARG A 270 23.97 15.90 -0.04
C ARG A 270 24.50 16.50 -1.35
N GLN A 271 23.65 16.67 -2.37
CA GLN A 271 24.04 17.36 -3.60
C GLN A 271 24.29 18.85 -3.35
N TRP A 272 23.45 19.51 -2.57
CA TRP A 272 23.66 20.92 -2.18
C TRP A 272 24.98 21.12 -1.44
N GLN A 273 25.31 20.24 -0.49
CA GLN A 273 26.57 20.27 0.23
C GLN A 273 27.78 20.21 -0.73
N ARG A 274 27.75 19.27 -1.68
CA ARG A 274 28.81 19.11 -2.69
C ARG A 274 28.92 20.32 -3.61
N LEU A 275 27.79 20.89 -4.00
CA LEU A 275 27.77 22.10 -4.84
C LEU A 275 28.39 23.29 -4.10
N ALA A 276 28.05 23.47 -2.82
CA ALA A 276 28.63 24.51 -1.98
C ALA A 276 30.15 24.33 -1.80
N GLU A 277 30.62 23.09 -1.56
CA GLU A 277 32.06 22.77 -1.48
C GLU A 277 32.79 23.13 -2.78
N MET A 278 32.22 22.79 -3.95
CA MET A 278 32.81 23.15 -5.25
C MET A 278 32.85 24.67 -5.47
N GLN A 279 31.78 25.39 -5.11
CA GLN A 279 31.75 26.85 -5.20
C GLN A 279 32.80 27.50 -4.30
N GLN A 280 32.99 26.96 -3.10
CA GLN A 280 33.97 27.48 -2.15
C GLN A 280 35.40 27.25 -2.65
N MET A 281 35.71 26.07 -3.21
CA MET A 281 36.99 25.82 -3.87
C MET A 281 37.24 26.79 -5.04
N GLN A 282 36.22 27.12 -5.83
CA GLN A 282 36.34 28.10 -6.92
C GLN A 282 36.60 29.52 -6.40
N LEU A 283 35.92 29.94 -5.34
CA LEU A 283 36.14 31.24 -4.70
C LEU A 283 37.56 31.34 -4.12
N ASP A 284 38.02 30.31 -3.40
CA ASP A 284 39.36 30.26 -2.82
C ASP A 284 40.44 30.32 -3.89
N ALA A 285 40.29 29.58 -5.00
CA ALA A 285 41.20 29.64 -6.14
C ALA A 285 41.25 31.05 -6.79
N MET A 286 40.10 31.73 -6.90
CA MET A 286 40.03 33.11 -7.40
C MET A 286 40.72 34.10 -6.44
N HIS A 287 40.55 33.92 -5.13
CA HIS A 287 41.23 34.71 -4.10
C HIS A 287 42.75 34.50 -4.13
N GLU A 288 43.22 33.28 -4.35
CA GLU A 288 44.64 32.98 -4.47
C GLU A 288 45.26 33.63 -5.72
N LEU A 289 44.59 33.54 -6.87
CA LEU A 289 45.05 34.18 -8.12
C LEU A 289 45.11 35.71 -8.02
N THR A 290 44.09 36.32 -7.41
CA THR A 290 44.05 37.78 -7.20
C THR A 290 45.14 38.23 -6.21
N SER A 291 45.37 37.47 -5.14
CA SER A 291 46.43 37.71 -4.16
C SER A 291 47.81 37.56 -4.79
N ALA A 292 48.06 36.50 -5.56
CA ALA A 292 49.30 36.29 -6.31
C ALA A 292 49.56 37.41 -7.32
N LYS A 293 48.52 37.91 -8.01
CA LYS A 293 48.63 39.09 -8.90
C LYS A 293 48.97 40.37 -8.13
N LYS A 294 48.38 40.61 -6.95
CA LYS A 294 48.71 41.76 -6.08
C LYS A 294 50.17 41.70 -5.61
N VAL A 295 50.63 40.54 -5.15
CA VAL A 295 52.03 40.33 -4.71
C VAL A 295 52.98 40.60 -5.87
N LYS A 296 52.77 39.99 -7.05
CA LYS A 296 53.60 40.23 -8.24
C LYS A 296 53.66 41.71 -8.65
N ARG A 297 52.54 42.44 -8.55
CA ARG A 297 52.48 43.89 -8.80
C ARG A 297 53.29 44.68 -7.78
N ALA A 298 53.16 44.37 -6.48
CA ALA A 298 53.91 45.02 -5.41
C ALA A 298 55.43 44.78 -5.59
N THR A 299 55.85 43.55 -5.83
CA THR A 299 57.26 43.21 -6.08
C THR A 299 57.82 43.96 -7.30
N ARG A 300 57.04 44.06 -8.39
CA ARG A 300 57.44 44.81 -9.60
C ARG A 300 57.52 46.32 -9.36
N ALA A 301 56.62 46.89 -8.55
CA ALA A 301 56.66 48.30 -8.17
C ALA A 301 57.88 48.63 -7.31
N VAL A 302 58.21 47.76 -6.33
CA VAL A 302 59.43 47.89 -5.50
C VAL A 302 60.68 47.84 -6.38
N ARG A 303 60.80 46.85 -7.27
CA ARG A 303 61.94 46.71 -8.19
C ARG A 303 62.11 47.92 -9.12
N ARG A 304 61.01 48.53 -9.57
CA ARG A 304 61.05 49.74 -10.41
C ARG A 304 61.50 50.97 -9.60
N LYS A 305 61.11 51.06 -8.33
CA LYS A 305 61.49 52.18 -7.45
C LYS A 305 62.98 52.10 -7.07
N THR A 306 63.49 50.91 -6.75
CA THR A 306 64.92 50.69 -6.49
C THR A 306 65.78 50.94 -7.74
N ALA A 307 65.30 50.57 -8.93
CA ALA A 307 66.01 50.85 -10.19
C ALA A 307 66.05 52.35 -10.54
N LYS A 308 65.06 53.15 -10.10
CA LYS A 308 65.03 54.60 -10.35
C LYS A 308 65.96 55.37 -9.40
N VAL A 309 66.07 54.93 -8.14
CA VAL A 309 66.95 55.55 -7.13
C VAL A 309 68.44 55.31 -7.42
N GLY A 310 68.80 54.19 -8.07
CA GLY A 310 70.19 53.91 -8.47
C GLY A 310 70.68 54.64 -9.74
N VAL A 311 69.83 55.46 -10.39
CA VAL A 311 70.18 56.23 -11.61
C VAL A 311 70.32 57.73 -11.30
N GLU A 312 69.90 58.19 -10.12
CA GLU A 312 69.98 59.59 -9.68
C GLU A 312 71.07 59.87 -8.62
N GLY A 313 71.96 58.91 -8.36
CA GLY A 313 73.11 59.07 -7.46
C GLY A 313 74.42 58.79 -8.18
#